data_AF-A0A3M1CQ38-F1
#
_entry.id   AF-A0A3M1CQ38-F1
#
_cell.length_a   1.000
_cell.length_b   1.000
_cell.length_c   1.000
_cell.angle_alpha   90.00
_cell.angle_beta   90.00
_cell.angle_gamma   90.00
#
_symmetry.space_group_name_H-M   'P 1'
#
loop_
_entity.id
_entity.type
_entity.pdbx_description
1 polymer ?
#
loop_
_entity_poly.entity_id
_entity_poly.type
_entity_poly.pdbx_seq_one_letter_code
_entity_poly.pdbx_strand_id
1 'polypeptide(L)' 'KLKALLVEQLTAPVRWAETMASVSDAGVTQVIEIGPGKVLAGLAKRAMRPEKLVNLDRLEQVTAFLEVQV' A
#
# COMPACT_ATOMS: atom_id res chain seq x y z
N LYS A 1 -11.39 4.67 -20.13
CA LYS A 1 -11.11 3.41 -19.37
C LYS A 1 -11.18 3.63 -17.85
N LEU A 2 -10.38 4.53 -17.26
CA LEU A 2 -10.37 4.74 -15.80
C LEU A 2 -11.74 5.10 -15.19
N LYS A 3 -12.48 6.05 -15.77
CA LYS A 3 -13.83 6.44 -15.27
C LYS A 3 -14.79 5.25 -15.16
N ALA A 4 -14.80 4.36 -16.16
CA ALA A 4 -15.65 3.18 -16.15
C ALA A 4 -15.26 2.19 -15.04
N LEU A 5 -13.94 1.95 -14.86
CA LEU A 5 -13.43 1.08 -13.79
C LEU A 5 -13.74 1.62 -12.39
N LEU A 6 -13.68 2.94 -12.20
CA LEU A 6 -14.03 3.57 -10.92
C LEU A 6 -15.53 3.43 -10.61
N VAL A 7 -16.39 3.52 -11.64
CA VAL A 7 -17.84 3.29 -11.46
C VAL A 7 -18.12 1.83 -11.09
N GLU A 8 -17.47 0.88 -11.75
CA GLU A 8 -17.60 -0.55 -11.44
C GLU A 8 -17.13 -0.88 -10.02
N GLN A 9 -16.03 -0.26 -9.56
CA GLN A 9 -15.48 -0.48 -8.23
C GLN A 9 -16.44 -0.10 -7.10
N LEU A 10 -17.41 0.80 -7.33
CA LEU A 10 -18.36 1.23 -6.30
C LEU A 10 -19.21 0.07 -5.75
N THR A 11 -19.50 -0.93 -6.56
CA THR A 11 -20.35 -2.08 -6.19
C THR A 11 -19.61 -3.41 -6.24
N ALA A 12 -18.44 -3.46 -6.88
CA ALA A 12 -17.59 -4.64 -6.93
C ALA A 12 -16.81 -4.85 -5.61
N PRO A 13 -16.48 -6.10 -5.25
CA PRO A 13 -15.63 -6.38 -4.09
C PRO A 13 -14.21 -5.85 -4.29
N VAL A 14 -13.61 -5.32 -3.22
CA VAL A 14 -12.21 -4.90 -3.21
C VAL A 14 -11.30 -6.12 -3.08
N ARG A 15 -10.62 -6.49 -4.16
CA ARG A 15 -9.71 -7.65 -4.25
C ARG A 15 -8.31 -7.37 -3.67
N TRP A 16 -8.24 -6.85 -2.45
CA TRP A 16 -6.99 -6.34 -1.86
C TRP A 16 -5.89 -7.40 -1.73
N ALA A 17 -6.22 -8.60 -1.23
CA ALA A 17 -5.23 -9.66 -1.03
C ALA A 17 -4.60 -10.11 -2.36
N GLU A 18 -5.41 -10.23 -3.41
CA GLU A 18 -4.97 -10.62 -4.75
C GLU A 18 -4.11 -9.53 -5.39
N THR A 19 -4.48 -8.25 -5.21
CA THR A 19 -3.65 -7.11 -5.63
C THR A 19 -2.27 -7.16 -4.98
N MET A 20 -2.19 -7.39 -3.66
CA MET A 20 -0.91 -7.44 -2.95
C MET A 20 -0.07 -8.67 -3.32
N ALA A 21 -0.70 -9.82 -3.56
CA ALA A 21 0.00 -10.99 -4.11
C ALA A 21 0.62 -10.68 -5.48
N SER A 22 -0.14 -10.03 -6.37
CA SER A 22 0.34 -9.63 -7.69
C SER A 22 1.49 -8.61 -7.62
N VAL A 23 1.43 -7.68 -6.65
CA VAL A 23 2.50 -6.72 -6.36
C VAL A 23 3.76 -7.43 -5.86
N SER A 24 3.60 -8.46 -5.04
CA SER A 24 4.71 -9.32 -4.59
C SER A 24 5.36 -10.07 -5.75
N ASP A 25 4.55 -10.67 -6.63
CA ASP A 25 5.03 -11.42 -7.80
C ASP A 25 5.78 -10.52 -8.79
N ALA A 26 5.46 -9.22 -8.80
CA ALA A 26 6.20 -8.21 -9.56
C ALA A 26 7.54 -7.80 -8.91
N GLY A 27 7.94 -8.41 -7.79
CA GLY A 27 9.23 -8.19 -7.12
C GLY A 27 9.25 -6.99 -6.16
N VAL A 28 8.09 -6.44 -5.80
CA VAL A 28 8.04 -5.33 -4.83
C VAL A 28 8.30 -5.85 -3.42
N THR A 29 9.37 -5.36 -2.80
CA THR A 29 9.78 -5.77 -1.44
C THR A 29 9.48 -4.74 -0.37
N GLN A 30 9.14 -3.51 -0.74
CA GLN A 30 8.87 -2.42 0.18
C GLN A 30 7.48 -1.83 -0.05
N VAL A 31 6.72 -1.64 1.04
CA VAL A 31 5.38 -1.04 1.02
C VAL A 31 5.35 0.19 1.92
N ILE A 32 4.80 1.28 1.40
CA ILE A 32 4.61 2.54 2.12
C ILE A 32 3.11 2.86 2.12
N GLU A 33 2.48 2.85 3.30
CA GLU A 33 1.10 3.31 3.50
C GLU A 33 1.12 4.82 3.77
N ILE A 34 0.50 5.60 2.89
CA ILE A 34 0.38 7.05 3.04
C ILE A 34 -1.05 7.35 3.49
N GLY A 35 -1.20 7.87 4.72
CA GLY A 35 -2.49 8.16 5.32
C GLY A 35 -2.60 7.71 6.79
N PRO A 36 -3.67 8.13 7.48
CA PRO A 36 -3.84 7.89 8.92
C PRO A 36 -4.04 6.41 9.26
N GLY A 37 -3.42 5.99 10.38
CA GLY A 37 -3.55 4.62 10.88
C GLY A 37 -2.62 3.63 10.17
N LYS A 38 -2.84 2.33 10.35
CA LYS A 38 -1.93 1.26 9.86
C LYS A 38 -2.69 0.07 9.27
N VAL A 39 -3.85 0.35 8.67
CA VAL A 39 -4.78 -0.70 8.24
C VAL A 39 -4.24 -1.40 6.99
N LEU A 40 -3.85 -0.65 5.96
CA LEU A 40 -3.34 -1.22 4.73
C LEU A 40 -1.98 -1.88 4.97
N ALA A 41 -1.14 -1.31 5.84
CA ALA A 41 0.07 -1.93 6.36
C ALA A 41 -0.20 -3.32 6.94
N GLY A 42 -1.17 -3.43 7.84
CA GLY A 42 -1.55 -4.71 8.44
C GLY A 42 -2.08 -5.72 7.40
N LEU A 43 -2.89 -5.26 6.44
CA LEU A 43 -3.41 -6.12 5.37
C LEU A 43 -2.30 -6.57 4.40
N ALA A 44 -1.41 -5.67 3.98
CA ALA A 44 -0.27 -5.98 3.12
C ALA A 44 0.69 -6.97 3.78
N LYS A 45 0.98 -6.81 5.08
CA LYS A 45 1.80 -7.76 5.84
C LYS A 45 1.25 -9.20 5.78
N ARG A 46 -0.08 -9.37 5.83
CA ARG A 46 -0.74 -10.68 5.73
C ARG A 46 -0.70 -11.24 4.30
N ALA A 47 -0.87 -10.40 3.30
CA ALA A 47 -1.02 -10.82 1.90
C ALA A 47 0.32 -11.10 1.18
N MET A 48 1.37 -10.31 1.44
CA MET A 48 2.63 -10.40 0.69
C MET A 48 3.91 -10.46 1.54
N ARG A 49 3.84 -10.24 2.87
CA ARG A 49 5.02 -10.28 3.78
C ARG A 49 6.23 -9.48 3.25
N PRO A 50 6.08 -8.17 3.01
CA PRO A 50 7.16 -7.36 2.45
C PRO A 50 8.33 -7.26 3.43
N GLU A 51 9.55 -7.08 2.91
CA GLU A 51 10.77 -6.91 3.70
C GLU A 51 10.73 -5.62 4.52
N LYS A 52 10.19 -4.54 3.92
CA LYS A 52 10.03 -3.25 4.58
C LYS A 52 8.59 -2.79 4.49
N LEU A 53 8.07 -2.33 5.61
CA LEU A 53 6.73 -1.78 5.68
C LEU A 53 6.75 -0.49 6.52
N VAL A 54 6.35 0.61 5.89
CA VAL A 54 6.36 1.95 6.49
C VAL A 54 4.96 2.53 6.42
N ASN A 55 4.56 3.25 7.46
CA ASN A 55 3.35 4.07 7.45
C ASN A 55 3.75 5.53 7.66
N LEU A 56 3.20 6.41 6.83
CA LEU A 56 3.43 7.84 6.82
C LEU A 56 2.07 8.53 7.04
N ASP A 57 1.78 8.86 8.29
CA ASP A 57 0.57 9.55 8.72
C ASP A 57 0.82 10.96 9.27
N ARG A 58 2.08 11.36 9.45
CA ARG A 58 2.48 12.68 9.94
C ARG A 58 3.63 13.28 9.14
N LEU A 59 3.70 14.61 9.15
CA LEU A 59 4.73 15.35 8.43
C LEU A 59 6.15 14.97 8.89
N GLU A 60 6.36 14.78 10.19
CA GLU A 60 7.68 14.45 10.74
C GLU A 60 8.20 13.11 10.21
N GLN A 61 7.31 12.14 10.00
CA GLN A 61 7.66 10.84 9.43
C GLN A 61 8.00 10.95 7.94
N VAL A 62 7.28 11.81 7.20
CA VAL A 62 7.58 12.08 5.79
C VAL A 62 8.96 12.70 5.66
N THR A 63 9.27 13.71 6.48
CA THR A 63 10.59 14.35 6.50
C THR A 63 11.69 13.34 6.84
N ALA A 64 11.52 12.57 7.91
CA ALA A 64 12.49 11.54 8.30
C ALA A 64 12.68 10.45 7.23
N PHE A 65 11.61 10.07 6.51
CA PHE A 65 11.71 9.12 5.41
C PHE A 65 12.54 9.67 4.24
N LEU A 66 12.36 10.95 3.89
CA LEU A 66 13.11 11.59 2.81
C LEU A 66 14.59 11.77 3.14
N GLU A 67 14.93 12.09 4.40
CA GLU A 67 16.33 12.24 4.84
C GLU A 67 17.14 10.93 4.76
N VAL A 68 16.48 9.78 4.91
CA VAL A 68 17.12 8.43 4.88
C VAL A 68 17.25 7.87 3.46
N GLN A 69 16.76 8.58 2.43
CA GLN A 69 16.81 8.15 1.03
C GLN A 69 17.80 8.96 0.16
N VAL A 70 18.47 9.97 0.75
CA VAL A 70 19.52 10.78 0.10
C VAL A 70 20.91 10.29 0.51
#